data_AF-A0A2M8NIB5-F1
#
_entry.id   AF-A0A2M8NIB5-F1
#
_cell.length_a   1.000
_cell.length_b   1.000
_cell.length_c   1.000
_cell.angle_alpha   90.00
_cell.angle_beta   90.00
_cell.angle_gamma   90.00
#
_symmetry.space_group_name_H-M   'P 1'
#
loop_
_entity.id
_entity.type
_entity.pdbx_description
1 polymer ?
#
loop_
_entity_poly.entity_id
_entity_poly.type
_entity_poly.pdbx_seq_one_letter_code
_entity_poly.pdbx_strand_id
1 'polypeptide(L)'
;MMRRLRWLSAAALLIVLSAALITLTMQAARAFKHGTALAFSSTRDGSANLYLFDIERDWVHPLTRFAAPVLYPAFSPDGARIVFTANLDGSDDIFVMNLDGTGLRRLTGHPASESLPAWTPDGSQIAFISDWRGLPTAYLIDVDSPSSAPLWQPITSTRAYFERFGVSPDR
;
A
#
# COMPACT_ATOMS: atom_id res chain seq x y z
N MET A 1 -69.24 -18.51 18.11
CA MET A 1 -68.05 -18.71 18.95
C MET A 1 -66.97 -19.41 18.15
N MET A 2 -66.05 -18.65 17.54
CA MET A 2 -64.73 -19.14 17.10
C MET A 2 -63.86 -17.92 16.73
N ARG A 3 -62.90 -17.60 17.59
CA ARG A 3 -61.79 -16.69 17.33
C ARG A 3 -60.88 -17.34 16.28
N ARG A 4 -60.45 -16.61 15.24
CA ARG A 4 -59.19 -16.92 14.56
C ARG A 4 -58.36 -15.65 14.37
N LEU A 5 -57.09 -15.83 14.72
CA LEU A 5 -56.01 -14.87 14.84
C LEU A 5 -55.54 -14.34 13.48
N ARG A 6 -55.24 -13.04 13.47
CA ARG A 6 -54.09 -12.32 12.91
C ARG A 6 -53.29 -13.03 11.80
N TRP A 7 -53.28 -12.41 10.62
CA TRP A 7 -52.12 -12.41 9.73
C TRP A 7 -51.77 -10.95 9.42
N LEU A 8 -50.82 -10.38 10.18
CA LEU A 8 -50.00 -9.32 9.61
C LEU A 8 -49.03 -10.03 8.67
N SER A 9 -49.14 -9.71 7.38
CA SER A 9 -48.36 -10.30 6.31
C SER A 9 -46.87 -10.19 6.62
N ALA A 10 -46.14 -11.29 6.49
CA ALA A 10 -44.69 -11.39 6.63
C ALA A 10 -43.88 -10.47 5.68
N ALA A 11 -44.56 -9.69 4.83
CA ALA A 11 -43.95 -8.78 3.86
C ALA A 11 -43.38 -7.48 4.48
N ALA A 12 -43.84 -7.05 5.66
CA ALA A 12 -43.33 -5.82 6.28
C ALA A 12 -42.02 -6.02 7.08
N LEU A 13 -41.66 -7.27 7.41
CA LEU A 13 -40.44 -7.58 8.18
C LEU A 13 -39.20 -7.75 7.28
N LEU A 14 -39.39 -8.05 5.99
CA LEU A 14 -38.30 -8.26 5.04
C LEU A 14 -37.69 -6.96 4.50
N ILE A 15 -38.43 -5.85 4.49
CA ILE A 15 -37.91 -4.54 4.02
C ILE A 15 -37.09 -3.83 5.11
N VAL A 16 -37.40 -4.07 6.39
CA VAL A 16 -36.59 -3.55 7.50
C VAL A 16 -35.33 -4.40 7.73
N LEU A 17 -35.37 -5.71 7.44
CA LEU A 17 -34.17 -6.56 7.43
C LEU A 17 -33.27 -6.36 6.18
N SER A 18 -33.78 -5.85 5.05
CA SER A 18 -32.92 -5.48 3.92
C SER A 18 -32.21 -4.14 4.11
N ALA A 19 -32.77 -3.22 4.90
CA ALA A 19 -32.10 -1.95 5.23
C ALA A 19 -31.08 -2.09 6.38
N ALA A 20 -31.30 -3.02 7.31
CA ALA A 20 -30.39 -3.27 8.44
C ALA A 20 -29.20 -4.21 8.12
N LEU A 21 -29.24 -4.94 7.00
CA LEU A 21 -28.14 -5.82 6.56
C LEU A 21 -27.20 -5.17 5.53
N ILE A 22 -27.60 -4.03 4.92
CA ILE A 22 -26.75 -3.26 3.98
C ILE A 22 -25.94 -2.16 4.72
N THR A 23 -26.28 -1.84 5.97
CA THR A 23 -25.43 -0.97 6.82
C THR A 23 -24.16 -1.65 7.32
N LEU A 24 -23.94 -2.94 7.02
CA LEU A 24 -22.83 -3.72 7.55
C LEU A 24 -21.84 -4.23 6.48
N THR A 25 -21.60 -3.48 5.40
CA THR A 25 -20.48 -3.81 4.48
C THR A 25 -19.70 -2.62 3.94
N MET A 26 -20.07 -1.38 4.27
CA MET A 26 -19.17 -0.24 4.05
C MET A 26 -18.59 0.23 5.38
N GLN A 27 -17.63 -0.53 5.89
CA GLN A 27 -16.54 0.11 6.62
C GLN A 27 -15.83 0.97 5.57
N ALA A 28 -16.30 2.22 5.42
CA ALA A 28 -15.64 3.20 4.56
C ALA A 28 -14.15 3.16 4.90
N ALA A 29 -13.31 3.07 3.86
CA ALA A 29 -11.86 3.16 3.99
C ALA A 29 -11.54 4.43 4.79
N ARG A 30 -11.38 4.26 6.09
CA ARG A 30 -10.99 5.36 6.97
C ARG A 30 -9.50 5.43 6.81
N ALA A 31 -9.02 6.57 6.33
CA ALA A 31 -7.59 6.82 6.22
C ALA A 31 -6.91 6.43 7.54
N PHE A 32 -5.90 5.57 7.45
CA PHE A 32 -5.11 5.20 8.62
C PHE A 32 -4.40 6.46 9.10
N LYS A 33 -4.61 6.82 10.37
CA LYS A 33 -3.89 7.94 10.95
C LYS A 33 -2.42 7.56 11.05
N HIS A 34 -1.54 8.53 10.81
CA HIS A 34 -0.11 8.38 11.09
C HIS A 34 0.13 7.83 12.49
N GLY A 35 1.02 6.84 12.60
CA GLY A 35 1.37 6.21 13.87
C GLY A 35 0.36 5.20 14.42
N THR A 36 -0.72 4.88 13.68
CA THR A 36 -1.75 3.92 14.13
C THR A 36 -1.72 2.60 13.37
N ALA A 37 -0.78 2.42 12.44
CA ALA A 37 -0.63 1.20 11.68
C ALA A 37 0.83 0.83 11.39
N LEU A 38 1.08 -0.47 11.27
CA LEU A 38 2.35 -1.04 10.81
C LEU A 38 2.12 -1.85 9.54
N ALA A 39 2.88 -1.57 8.49
CA ALA A 39 2.97 -2.44 7.33
C ALA A 39 4.18 -3.36 7.49
N PHE A 40 3.99 -4.65 7.22
CA PHE A 40 5.06 -5.64 7.34
C PHE A 40 4.86 -6.79 6.35
N SER A 41 5.97 -7.42 5.98
CA SER A 41 5.94 -8.65 5.17
C SER A 41 5.83 -9.88 6.07
N SER A 42 5.03 -10.86 5.69
CA SER A 42 4.88 -12.13 6.40
C SER A 42 4.74 -13.31 5.44
N THR A 43 5.38 -14.42 5.77
CA THR A 43 5.31 -15.71 5.05
C THR A 43 4.21 -16.64 5.58
N ARG A 44 3.33 -16.14 6.46
CA ARG A 44 2.30 -16.96 7.12
C ARG A 44 1.34 -17.67 6.17
N ASP A 45 1.13 -17.10 4.98
CA ASP A 45 0.24 -17.62 3.93
C ASP A 45 1.04 -18.17 2.72
N GLY A 46 2.32 -18.52 2.91
CA GLY A 46 3.22 -19.01 1.86
C GLY A 46 4.31 -18.00 1.49
N SER A 47 4.36 -17.59 0.22
CA SER A 47 5.27 -16.53 -0.23
C SER A 47 5.07 -15.26 0.59
N ALA A 48 6.15 -14.53 0.86
CA ALA A 48 6.10 -13.31 1.64
C ALA A 48 5.10 -12.32 1.01
N ASN A 49 4.14 -11.85 1.78
CA ASN A 49 3.13 -10.88 1.36
C ASN A 49 3.00 -9.76 2.39
N LEU A 50 2.44 -8.63 1.98
CA LEU A 50 2.24 -7.48 2.85
C LEU A 50 0.99 -7.65 3.71
N TYR A 51 1.12 -7.24 4.96
CA TYR A 51 0.06 -7.17 5.95
C TYR A 51 0.07 -5.80 6.59
N LEU A 52 -1.13 -5.35 6.95
CA LEU A 52 -1.35 -4.14 7.71
C LEU A 52 -1.86 -4.52 9.10
N PHE A 53 -1.11 -4.13 10.12
CA PHE A 53 -1.56 -4.19 11.50
C PHE A 53 -2.10 -2.83 11.91
N ASP A 54 -3.39 -2.77 12.20
CA ASP A 54 -4.06 -1.64 12.84
C ASP A 54 -3.85 -1.74 14.36
N ILE A 55 -3.09 -0.81 14.91
CA ILE A 55 -2.73 -0.78 16.34
C ILE A 55 -3.96 -0.44 17.19
N GLU A 56 -4.83 0.47 16.72
CA GLU A 56 -6.00 0.91 17.48
C GLU A 56 -7.05 -0.20 17.58
N ARG A 57 -7.18 -1.02 16.52
CA ARG A 57 -8.17 -2.10 16.44
C ARG A 57 -7.63 -3.46 16.85
N ASP A 58 -6.34 -3.56 17.13
CA ASP A 58 -5.62 -4.82 17.34
C ASP A 58 -5.93 -5.84 16.24
N TRP A 59 -5.86 -5.39 14.99
CA TRP A 59 -6.32 -6.16 13.84
C TRP A 59 -5.29 -6.22 12.72
N VAL A 60 -4.98 -7.44 12.27
CA VAL A 60 -4.10 -7.69 11.12
C VAL A 60 -4.93 -8.10 9.92
N HIS A 61 -4.73 -7.45 8.78
CA HIS A 61 -5.30 -7.87 7.51
C HIS A 61 -4.27 -7.89 6.37
N PRO A 62 -4.39 -8.83 5.42
CA PRO A 62 -3.51 -8.90 4.27
C PRO A 62 -3.78 -7.73 3.31
N LEU A 63 -2.71 -7.11 2.81
CA LEU A 63 -2.75 -6.09 1.76
C LEU A 63 -2.47 -6.66 0.38
N THR A 64 -1.63 -7.71 0.30
CA THR A 64 -1.31 -8.39 -0.97
C THR A 64 -1.51 -9.90 -0.85
N ARG A 65 -1.72 -10.55 -2.00
CA ARG A 65 -1.82 -12.01 -2.12
C ARG A 65 -1.13 -12.51 -3.38
N PHE A 66 0.08 -12.02 -3.64
CA PHE A 66 0.87 -12.46 -4.80
C PHE A 66 1.53 -13.81 -4.53
N ALA A 67 1.73 -14.58 -5.60
CA ALA A 67 2.45 -15.85 -5.55
C ALA A 67 3.96 -15.65 -5.35
N ALA A 68 4.48 -14.48 -5.71
CA ALA A 68 5.88 -14.11 -5.51
C ALA A 68 6.09 -13.27 -4.23
N PRO A 69 7.32 -13.21 -3.69
CA PRO A 69 7.64 -12.41 -2.52
C PRO A 69 7.35 -10.92 -2.72
N VAL A 70 6.80 -10.30 -1.68
CA VAL A 70 6.50 -8.87 -1.57
C VAL A 70 7.14 -8.34 -0.29
N LEU A 71 8.08 -7.41 -0.45
CA LEU A 71 9.01 -6.99 0.58
C LEU A 71 9.08 -5.47 0.71
N TYR A 72 9.66 -5.03 1.82
CA TYR A 72 10.04 -3.63 2.06
C TYR A 72 8.88 -2.61 1.89
N PRO A 73 7.75 -2.81 2.59
CA PRO A 73 6.66 -1.83 2.55
C PRO A 73 7.07 -0.49 3.17
N ALA A 74 6.66 0.62 2.55
CA ALA A 74 6.74 1.96 3.12
C ALA A 74 5.47 2.78 2.82
N PHE A 75 4.90 3.42 3.84
CA PHE A 75 3.75 4.32 3.70
C PHE A 75 4.16 5.64 3.05
N SER A 76 3.26 6.21 2.25
CA SER A 76 3.37 7.61 1.83
C SER A 76 3.23 8.56 3.02
N PRO A 77 3.77 9.81 2.93
CA PRO A 77 3.69 10.79 4.00
C PRO A 77 2.28 11.24 4.38
N ASP A 78 1.27 10.97 3.55
CA ASP A 78 -0.14 11.21 3.88
C ASP A 78 -0.85 9.94 4.41
N GLY A 79 -0.18 8.80 4.41
CA GLY A 79 -0.73 7.51 4.80
C GLY A 79 -1.76 6.94 3.83
N ALA A 80 -1.93 7.50 2.62
CA ALA A 80 -2.92 7.03 1.66
C ALA A 80 -2.44 5.88 0.77
N ARG A 81 -1.12 5.81 0.54
CA ARG A 81 -0.48 4.86 -0.37
C ARG A 81 0.60 4.06 0.33
N ILE A 82 0.97 2.94 -0.27
CA ILE A 82 2.09 2.10 0.12
C ILE A 82 2.96 1.80 -1.10
N VAL A 83 4.26 1.90 -0.92
CA VAL A 83 5.27 1.46 -1.89
C VAL A 83 5.94 0.19 -1.38
N PHE A 84 6.34 -0.69 -2.27
CA PHE A 84 6.98 -1.96 -1.92
C PHE A 84 7.78 -2.55 -3.08
N THR A 85 8.58 -3.57 -2.80
CA THR A 85 9.29 -4.37 -3.79
C THR A 85 8.54 -5.67 -4.05
N ALA A 86 8.39 -6.05 -5.32
CA ALA A 86 7.85 -7.36 -5.69
C ALA A 86 8.54 -7.92 -6.93
N ASN A 87 8.67 -9.25 -7.00
CA ASN A 87 9.21 -9.96 -8.16
C ASN A 87 8.08 -10.63 -8.95
N LEU A 88 7.31 -9.84 -9.69
CA LEU A 88 6.12 -10.37 -10.37
C LEU A 88 6.41 -10.94 -11.77
N ASP A 89 7.55 -10.58 -12.37
CA ASP A 89 7.90 -10.96 -13.74
C ASP A 89 9.40 -11.25 -13.97
N GLY A 90 10.12 -11.66 -12.91
CA GLY A 90 11.49 -12.20 -13.01
C GLY A 90 12.60 -11.27 -12.52
N SER A 91 12.28 -10.02 -12.20
CA SER A 91 13.16 -9.05 -11.54
C SER A 91 12.42 -8.40 -10.37
N ASP A 92 13.17 -7.92 -9.38
CA ASP A 92 12.60 -7.10 -8.31
C ASP A 92 12.28 -5.72 -8.85
N ASP A 93 11.04 -5.28 -8.65
CA ASP A 93 10.58 -3.98 -9.08
C ASP A 93 9.85 -3.23 -7.98
N ILE A 94 9.81 -1.91 -8.11
CA ILE A 94 9.09 -1.04 -7.20
C ILE A 94 7.65 -0.88 -7.68
N PHE A 95 6.72 -1.15 -6.77
CA PHE A 95 5.29 -1.00 -6.98
C PHE A 95 4.69 -0.04 -5.96
N VAL A 96 3.59 0.60 -6.35
CA VAL A 96 2.78 1.45 -5.48
C VAL A 96 1.32 1.06 -5.59
N MET A 97 0.58 1.18 -4.49
CA MET A 97 -0.88 1.02 -4.48
C MET A 97 -1.51 1.87 -3.36
N ASN A 98 -2.83 2.02 -3.40
CA ASN A 98 -3.61 2.59 -2.31
C ASN A 98 -3.65 1.61 -1.12
N LEU A 99 -3.86 2.11 0.11
CA LEU A 99 -3.95 1.24 1.29
C LEU A 99 -5.15 0.28 1.28
N ASP A 100 -6.18 0.54 0.48
CA ASP A 100 -7.29 -0.39 0.27
C ASP A 100 -6.97 -1.51 -0.74
N GLY A 101 -5.74 -1.55 -1.26
CA GLY A 101 -5.26 -2.51 -2.25
C GLY A 101 -5.61 -2.15 -3.70
N THR A 102 -6.32 -1.04 -3.94
CA THR A 102 -6.64 -0.57 -5.29
C THR A 102 -5.48 0.22 -5.90
N GLY A 103 -5.56 0.49 -7.21
CA GLY A 103 -4.59 1.37 -7.88
C GLY A 103 -3.17 0.83 -7.96
N LEU A 104 -2.99 -0.51 -7.89
CA LEU A 104 -1.70 -1.16 -8.05
C LEU A 104 -1.05 -0.74 -9.36
N ARG A 105 0.18 -0.22 -9.27
CA ARG A 105 0.98 0.20 -10.42
C ARG A 105 2.45 -0.10 -10.19
N ARG A 106 3.11 -0.55 -11.25
CA ARG A 106 4.56 -0.73 -11.33
C ARG A 106 5.23 0.61 -11.67
N LEU A 107 6.28 0.97 -10.91
CA LEU A 107 7.04 2.22 -11.08
C LEU A 107 8.34 1.99 -11.88
N THR A 108 9.02 0.89 -11.63
CA THR A 108 10.26 0.51 -12.32
C THR A 108 9.98 -0.65 -13.27
N GLY A 109 10.78 -0.84 -14.31
CA GLY A 109 10.55 -1.92 -15.27
C GLY A 109 11.81 -2.30 -16.01
N HIS A 110 12.95 -2.22 -15.31
CA HIS A 110 14.25 -2.50 -15.88
C HIS A 110 14.61 -3.98 -15.63
N PRO A 111 15.41 -4.64 -16.49
CA PRO A 111 15.88 -6.01 -16.21
C PRO A 111 16.80 -6.18 -14.99
N ALA A 112 17.14 -5.06 -14.32
CA ALA A 112 17.98 -5.06 -13.13
C ALA A 112 17.08 -5.19 -11.89
N SER A 113 17.66 -5.36 -10.71
CA SER A 113 16.85 -5.46 -9.50
C SER A 113 16.70 -4.09 -8.84
N GLU A 114 15.45 -3.65 -8.66
CA GLU A 114 15.08 -2.45 -7.92
C GLU A 114 14.45 -2.78 -6.58
N SER A 115 15.03 -2.27 -5.49
CA SER A 115 14.61 -2.64 -4.13
C SER A 115 14.72 -1.51 -3.11
N LEU A 116 14.24 -1.79 -1.88
CA LEU A 116 14.31 -0.89 -0.72
C LEU A 116 13.69 0.50 -0.97
N PRO A 117 12.42 0.56 -1.42
CA PRO A 117 11.79 1.84 -1.71
C PRO A 117 11.50 2.65 -0.44
N ALA A 118 11.62 3.96 -0.54
CA ALA A 118 11.23 4.92 0.49
C ALA A 118 10.59 6.13 -0.17
N TRP A 119 9.54 6.68 0.45
CA TRP A 119 8.95 7.93 -0.01
C TRP A 119 9.83 9.12 0.33
N THR A 120 9.85 10.11 -0.55
CA THR A 120 10.35 11.43 -0.17
C THR A 120 9.39 12.10 0.82
N PRO A 121 9.88 12.98 1.71
CA PRO A 121 9.07 13.62 2.76
C PRO A 121 7.86 14.41 2.24
N ASP A 122 7.97 14.95 1.03
CA ASP A 122 6.91 15.69 0.34
C ASP A 122 5.93 14.77 -0.42
N GLY A 123 6.20 13.45 -0.49
CA GLY A 123 5.35 12.45 -1.11
C GLY A 123 5.34 12.47 -2.64
N SER A 124 6.23 13.24 -3.28
CA SER A 124 6.26 13.43 -4.73
C SER A 124 7.10 12.38 -5.47
N GLN A 125 8.08 11.78 -4.80
CA GLN A 125 9.00 10.82 -5.40
C GLN A 125 9.22 9.59 -4.51
N ILE A 126 9.78 8.56 -5.12
CA ILE A 126 10.27 7.35 -4.46
C ILE A 126 11.79 7.29 -4.63
N ALA A 127 12.50 7.17 -3.50
CA ALA A 127 13.90 6.76 -3.46
C ALA A 127 13.99 5.23 -3.46
N PHE A 128 14.92 4.64 -4.19
CA PHE A 128 15.12 3.19 -4.24
C PHE A 128 16.57 2.85 -4.63
N ILE A 129 16.98 1.60 -4.42
CA ILE A 129 18.28 1.08 -4.85
C ILE A 129 18.13 0.31 -6.16
N SER A 130 19.04 0.54 -7.10
CA SER A 130 19.17 -0.27 -8.31
C SER A 130 20.63 -0.55 -8.64
N ASP A 131 20.91 -1.71 -9.21
CA ASP A 131 22.23 -2.14 -9.69
C ASP A 131 22.37 -2.08 -11.22
N TRP A 132 21.44 -1.45 -11.94
CA TRP A 132 21.42 -1.42 -13.41
C TRP A 132 22.69 -0.85 -14.08
N ARG A 133 23.50 -0.07 -13.35
CA ARG A 133 24.81 0.44 -13.79
C ARG A 133 26.01 -0.37 -13.28
N GLY A 134 25.78 -1.57 -12.74
CA GLY A 134 26.80 -2.50 -12.25
C GLY A 134 27.21 -2.30 -10.78
N LEU A 135 26.77 -1.23 -10.12
CA LEU A 135 26.95 -1.01 -8.68
C LEU A 135 25.63 -0.53 -8.05
N PRO A 136 25.25 -1.01 -6.85
CA PRO A 136 24.09 -0.53 -6.13
C PRO A 136 24.14 0.98 -5.93
N THR A 137 23.18 1.67 -6.51
CA THR A 137 23.08 3.14 -6.49
C THR A 137 21.66 3.54 -6.12
N ALA A 138 21.53 4.57 -5.30
CA ALA A 138 20.24 5.13 -4.94
C ALA A 138 19.74 6.07 -6.05
N TYR A 139 18.47 5.96 -6.40
CA TYR A 139 17.82 6.76 -7.43
C TYR A 139 16.49 7.34 -6.94
N LEU A 140 16.03 8.41 -7.58
CA LEU A 140 14.70 8.98 -7.44
C LEU A 140 13.88 8.76 -8.72
N ILE A 141 12.62 8.40 -8.52
CA ILE A 141 11.58 8.38 -9.55
C ILE A 141 10.37 9.17 -9.07
N ASP A 142 9.80 10.02 -9.92
CA ASP A 142 8.53 10.68 -9.60
C ASP A 142 7.43 9.63 -9.48
N VAL A 143 6.66 9.69 -8.40
CA VAL A 143 5.66 8.65 -8.14
C VAL A 143 4.66 8.57 -9.30
N ASP A 144 4.21 9.71 -9.82
CA ASP A 144 3.18 9.77 -10.87
C ASP A 144 3.77 9.70 -12.30
N SER A 145 5.08 9.53 -12.43
CA SER A 145 5.69 9.35 -13.75
C SER A 145 5.25 8.03 -14.40
N PRO A 146 5.08 8.01 -15.73
CA PRO A 146 4.89 6.77 -16.46
C PRO A 146 6.13 5.89 -16.35
N SER A 147 5.93 4.57 -16.34
CA SER A 147 6.97 3.54 -16.12
C SER A 147 7.94 3.35 -17.31
N SER A 148 8.18 4.38 -18.12
CA SER A 148 9.09 4.32 -19.28
C SER A 148 10.55 4.57 -18.88
N ALA A 149 11.48 3.90 -19.58
CA ALA A 149 12.97 3.98 -19.61
C ALA A 149 13.70 4.78 -18.49
N PRO A 150 14.83 4.29 -17.95
CA PRO A 150 15.47 4.83 -16.75
C PRO A 150 16.09 6.23 -16.96
N LEU A 151 15.25 7.26 -16.87
CA LEU A 151 15.63 8.65 -16.63
C LEU A 151 15.59 8.95 -15.12
N TRP A 152 15.94 7.96 -14.29
CA TRP A 152 15.95 8.08 -12.85
C TRP A 152 17.11 8.96 -12.39
N GLN A 153 16.84 9.83 -11.43
CA GLN A 153 17.82 10.79 -10.95
C GLN A 153 18.69 10.13 -9.86
N PRO A 154 20.02 9.97 -10.04
CA PRO A 154 20.85 9.39 -9.00
C PRO A 154 20.90 10.30 -7.77
N ILE A 155 20.83 9.70 -6.58
CA ILE A 155 21.11 10.38 -5.31
C ILE A 155 22.62 10.32 -5.09
N THR A 156 23.30 11.44 -5.32
CA THR A 156 24.77 11.52 -5.28
C THR A 156 25.33 11.94 -3.92
N SER A 157 24.48 12.47 -3.02
CA SER A 157 24.89 12.91 -1.69
C SER A 157 23.69 12.98 -0.76
N THR A 158 23.87 12.48 0.47
CA THR A 158 22.89 12.60 1.56
C THR A 158 22.59 14.07 1.89
N ARG A 159 23.60 14.94 1.81
CA ARG A 159 23.43 16.39 2.02
C ARG A 159 22.52 17.00 0.95
N ALA A 160 22.78 16.71 -0.32
CA ALA A 160 21.97 17.23 -1.42
C ALA A 160 20.52 16.73 -1.34
N TYR A 161 20.31 15.48 -0.92
CA TYR A 161 18.98 14.93 -0.67
C TYR A 161 18.25 15.72 0.44
N PHE A 162 18.90 15.89 1.59
CA PHE A 162 18.31 16.59 2.73
C PHE A 162 18.05 18.09 2.46
N GLU A 163 18.96 18.77 1.77
CA GLU A 163 18.77 20.15 1.32
C GLU A 163 17.57 20.26 0.36
N ARG A 164 17.39 19.31 -0.56
CA ARG A 164 16.28 19.28 -1.52
C ARG A 164 14.92 19.10 -0.85
N PHE A 165 14.82 18.21 0.13
CA PHE A 165 13.54 17.86 0.77
C PHE A 165 13.31 18.51 2.14
N GLY A 166 14.19 19.43 2.57
CA GLY A 166 14.02 20.19 3.80
C GLY A 166 14.07 19.36 5.08
N VAL A 167 14.68 18.18 5.05
CA VAL A 167 14.87 17.33 6.24
C VAL A 167 16.25 17.64 6.81
N SER A 168 16.29 18.40 7.88
CA SER A 168 17.55 18.66 8.59
C SER A 168 18.01 17.37 9.28
N PRO A 169 19.27 16.93 9.11
CA PRO A 169 19.81 15.78 9.82
C PRO A 169 19.96 16.01 11.34
N ASP A 170 19.78 17.24 11.83
CA ASP A 170 20.08 17.67 13.20
C ASP A 170 18.84 17.83 14.10
N ARG A 171 17.71 17.18 13.78
CA ARG A 171 16.48 17.22 14.60
C ARG A 171 16.18 15.91 15.31
#